data_AF-A0A531KJZ3-F1
#
_entry.id   AF-A0A531KJZ3-F1
#
_cell.length_a   1.000
_cell.length_b   1.000
_cell.length_c   1.000
_cell.angle_alpha   90.00
_cell.angle_beta   90.00
_cell.angle_gamma   90.00
#
_symmetry.space_group_name_H-M   'P 1'
#
loop_
_entity.id
_entity.type
_entity.pdbx_description
1 polymer ?
#
loop_
_entity_poly.entity_id
_entity_poly.type
_entity_poly.pdbx_seq_one_letter_code
_entity_poly.pdbx_strand_id
1 'polypeptide(L)'
;GRALRAGFGVHQEVLTPAEVAALEPSLPPIGARGLYFPDSMNVTDPKTLMRRLLDSATARGVSVAQAAISGLQVEADGARLSGCGLRIKASTVVIAAGAQSRALAMQAGDSIPLETERGYHLEFPTEAPLLNRPVCPVDLGFYMTPMTGRLRVAGTVELGGLAAPANPRRLALLDRGVRQFFPSLGRPSSEWLGF
;
A
#
# COMPACT_ATOMS: atom_id res chain seq x y z
N GLY A 1 20.08 10.56 8.28
CA GLY A 1 19.34 10.00 7.13
C GLY A 1 20.14 8.95 6.36
N ARG A 2 20.96 9.35 5.37
CA ARG A 2 21.68 8.41 4.49
C ARG A 2 22.74 7.57 5.19
N ALA A 3 23.58 8.20 6.03
CA ALA A 3 24.64 7.51 6.76
C ALA A 3 24.09 6.38 7.65
N LEU A 4 22.95 6.62 8.31
CA LEU A 4 22.27 5.61 9.11
C LEU A 4 21.83 4.41 8.25
N ARG A 5 21.18 4.67 7.11
CA ARG A 5 20.77 3.63 6.16
C ARG A 5 21.95 2.83 5.61
N ALA A 6 23.06 3.52 5.30
CA ALA A 6 24.29 2.86 4.86
C ALA A 6 24.89 1.96 5.96
N GLY A 7 24.82 2.39 7.23
CA GLY A 7 25.24 1.56 8.37
C GLY A 7 24.44 0.25 8.52
N PHE A 8 23.23 0.19 7.97
CA PHE A 8 22.40 -1.03 7.89
C PHE A 8 22.52 -1.76 6.54
N GLY A 9 23.48 -1.39 5.68
CA GLY A 9 23.70 -2.03 4.38
C GLY A 9 22.72 -1.63 3.28
N VAL A 10 21.96 -0.55 3.44
CA VAL A 10 21.06 -0.06 2.38
C VAL A 10 21.87 0.69 1.33
N HIS A 11 22.03 0.08 0.16
CA HIS A 11 22.69 0.68 -1.00
C HIS A 11 21.87 1.87 -1.53
N GLN A 12 22.55 3.00 -1.74
CA GLN A 12 21.96 4.26 -2.15
C GLN A 12 22.91 5.03 -3.05
N GLU A 13 22.39 5.59 -4.14
CA GLU A 13 23.15 6.39 -5.10
C GLU A 13 22.58 7.81 -5.15
N VAL A 14 23.45 8.82 -5.06
CA VAL A 14 23.01 10.22 -5.21
C VAL A 14 23.18 10.64 -6.65
N LEU A 15 22.05 10.75 -7.35
CA LEU A 15 22.02 11.07 -8.77
C LEU A 15 22.12 12.58 -9.01
N THR A 16 22.80 12.95 -10.07
CA THR A 16 22.73 14.25 -10.73
C THR A 16 21.41 14.38 -11.50
N PRO A 17 21.00 15.61 -11.88
CA PRO A 17 19.84 15.81 -12.74
C PRO A 17 19.89 15.03 -14.07
N ALA A 18 21.08 14.97 -14.70
CA ALA A 18 21.28 14.23 -15.94
C ALA A 18 21.09 12.72 -15.75
N GLU A 19 21.59 12.15 -14.65
CA GLU A 19 21.39 10.74 -14.32
C GLU A 19 19.92 10.42 -14.02
N VAL A 20 19.18 11.33 -13.37
CA VAL A 20 17.73 11.15 -13.20
C VAL A 20 17.01 11.15 -14.55
N ALA A 21 17.32 12.10 -15.43
CA ALA A 21 16.73 12.16 -16.76
C ALA A 21 17.08 10.92 -17.62
N ALA A 22 18.28 10.38 -17.48
CA ALA A 22 18.68 9.14 -18.15
C ALA A 22 17.88 7.92 -17.64
N LEU A 23 17.61 7.86 -16.34
CA LEU A 23 16.82 6.78 -15.74
C LEU A 23 15.32 6.92 -16.05
N GLU A 24 14.78 8.13 -16.05
CA GLU A 24 13.36 8.44 -16.26
C GLU A 24 13.17 9.52 -17.33
N PRO A 25 13.33 9.17 -18.62
CA PRO A 25 13.32 10.14 -19.73
C PRO A 25 11.94 10.79 -19.96
N SER A 26 10.88 10.16 -19.47
CA SER A 26 9.51 10.68 -19.56
C SER A 26 9.20 11.77 -18.53
N LEU A 27 10.04 11.95 -17.52
CA LEU A 27 9.88 13.05 -16.57
C LEU A 27 10.24 14.37 -17.26
N PRO A 28 9.57 15.49 -16.91
CA PRO A 28 10.03 16.80 -17.34
C PRO A 28 11.45 17.06 -16.80
N PRO A 29 12.22 17.95 -17.43
CA PRO A 29 13.52 18.34 -16.92
C PRO A 29 13.41 18.84 -15.48
N ILE A 30 14.06 18.14 -14.55
CA ILE A 30 14.16 18.54 -13.15
C ILE A 30 15.55 19.09 -12.89
N GLY A 31 15.65 20.21 -12.16
CA GLY A 31 16.95 20.76 -11.73
C GLY A 31 17.50 20.09 -10.46
N ALA A 32 16.71 19.21 -9.83
CA ALA A 32 17.03 18.60 -8.55
C ALA A 32 17.86 17.31 -8.70
N ARG A 33 18.65 17.00 -7.67
CA ARG A 33 19.33 15.72 -7.53
C ARG A 33 18.36 14.63 -7.09
N GLY A 34 18.66 13.39 -7.47
CA GLY A 34 17.90 12.21 -7.06
C GLY A 34 18.59 11.41 -5.95
N LEU A 35 17.82 10.58 -5.25
CA LEU A 35 18.35 9.50 -4.43
C LEU A 35 17.77 8.19 -4.95
N TYR A 36 18.63 7.32 -5.46
CA TYR A 36 18.26 6.05 -6.06
C TYR A 36 18.61 4.88 -5.15
N PHE A 37 17.76 3.85 -5.18
CA PHE A 37 17.87 2.63 -4.41
C PHE A 37 17.86 1.45 -5.37
N PRO A 38 19.03 1.03 -5.88
CA PRO A 38 19.11 0.02 -6.94
C PRO A 38 18.54 -1.34 -6.53
N ASP A 39 18.64 -1.68 -5.25
CA ASP A 39 18.16 -2.96 -4.72
C ASP A 39 16.67 -2.94 -4.35
N SER A 40 15.97 -1.82 -4.60
CA SER A 40 14.55 -1.71 -4.30
C SER A 40 13.70 -2.47 -5.33
N MET A 41 12.72 -3.21 -4.83
CA MET A 41 11.74 -3.92 -5.65
C MET A 41 10.37 -3.25 -5.51
N ASN A 42 9.54 -3.40 -6.53
CA ASN A 42 8.13 -3.02 -6.50
C ASN A 42 7.26 -4.14 -7.05
N VAL A 43 5.99 -4.16 -6.63
CA VAL A 43 4.98 -5.09 -7.14
C VAL A 43 4.09 -4.33 -8.12
N THR A 44 4.10 -4.74 -9.38
CA THR A 44 3.36 -4.09 -10.47
C THR A 44 1.88 -4.48 -10.54
N ASP A 45 1.50 -5.57 -9.86
CA ASP A 45 0.11 -5.99 -9.68
C ASP A 45 -0.10 -6.73 -8.34
N PRO A 46 -0.43 -5.99 -7.26
CA PRO A 46 -0.70 -6.59 -5.95
C PRO A 46 -1.89 -7.56 -5.94
N LYS A 47 -2.91 -7.34 -6.80
CA LYS A 47 -4.07 -8.23 -6.87
C LYS A 47 -3.68 -9.60 -7.40
N THR A 48 -2.88 -9.62 -8.47
CA THR A 48 -2.34 -10.88 -9.01
C THR A 48 -1.41 -11.58 -8.03
N LEU A 49 -0.55 -10.83 -7.31
CA LEU A 49 0.30 -11.41 -6.27
C LEU A 49 -0.55 -12.11 -5.19
N MET A 50 -1.54 -11.41 -4.62
CA MET A 50 -2.40 -11.97 -3.57
C MET A 50 -3.20 -13.18 -4.05
N ARG A 51 -3.73 -13.15 -5.27
CA ARG A 51 -4.42 -14.30 -5.86
C ARG A 51 -3.50 -15.51 -5.96
N ARG A 52 -2.27 -15.34 -6.47
CA ARG A 52 -1.29 -16.43 -6.58
C ARG A 52 -0.92 -17.02 -5.22
N LEU A 53 -0.80 -16.19 -4.19
CA LEU A 53 -0.57 -16.64 -2.81
C LEU A 53 -1.75 -17.48 -2.29
N LEU A 54 -2.98 -17.02 -2.50
CA LEU A 54 -4.19 -17.76 -2.11
C LEU A 54 -4.33 -19.09 -2.85
N ASP A 55 -4.13 -19.09 -4.17
CA ASP A 55 -4.16 -20.29 -5.01
C ASP A 55 -3.14 -21.32 -4.51
N SER A 56 -1.91 -20.86 -4.21
CA SER A 56 -0.82 -21.67 -3.68
C SER A 56 -1.13 -22.28 -2.30
N ALA A 57 -1.77 -21.52 -1.42
CA ALA A 57 -2.21 -22.00 -0.11
C ALA A 57 -3.34 -23.03 -0.23
N THR A 58 -4.33 -22.76 -1.10
CA THR A 58 -5.48 -23.62 -1.32
C THR A 58 -5.05 -24.96 -1.94
N ALA A 59 -4.11 -24.94 -2.88
CA ALA A 59 -3.50 -26.15 -3.45
C ALA A 59 -2.77 -27.02 -2.41
N ARG A 60 -2.42 -26.46 -1.25
CA ARG A 60 -1.82 -27.18 -0.10
C ARG A 60 -2.84 -27.58 0.96
N GLY A 61 -4.15 -27.47 0.67
CA GLY A 61 -5.23 -27.91 1.56
C GLY A 61 -5.77 -26.85 2.51
N VAL A 62 -5.37 -25.57 2.35
CA VAL A 62 -5.98 -24.48 3.14
C VAL A 62 -7.44 -24.30 2.73
N SER A 63 -8.34 -24.39 3.71
CA SER A 63 -9.76 -24.06 3.52
C SER A 63 -9.97 -22.57 3.72
N VAL A 64 -10.70 -21.95 2.79
CA VAL A 64 -10.97 -20.51 2.78
C VAL A 64 -12.47 -20.30 2.99
N ALA A 65 -12.82 -19.53 4.03
CA ALA A 65 -14.20 -19.11 4.27
C ALA A 65 -14.25 -17.58 4.20
N GLN A 66 -15.09 -17.05 3.32
CA GLN A 66 -15.34 -15.62 3.25
C GLN A 66 -16.41 -15.24 4.28
N ALA A 67 -15.98 -14.87 5.48
CA ALA A 67 -16.88 -14.47 6.56
C ALA A 67 -16.25 -13.37 7.43
N ALA A 68 -17.08 -12.44 7.90
CA ALA A 68 -16.67 -11.45 8.88
C ALA A 68 -16.71 -12.07 10.28
N ILE A 69 -15.56 -12.11 10.96
CA ILE A 69 -15.45 -12.49 12.36
C ILE A 69 -15.57 -11.24 13.21
N SER A 70 -16.51 -11.24 14.14
CA SER A 70 -16.76 -10.13 15.08
C SER A 70 -16.51 -10.52 16.54
N GLY A 71 -16.46 -11.82 16.82
CA GLY A 71 -16.26 -12.37 18.15
C GLY A 71 -15.09 -13.35 18.22
N LEU A 72 -14.33 -13.25 19.31
CA LEU A 72 -13.28 -14.18 19.72
C LEU A 72 -13.43 -14.41 21.22
N GLN A 73 -13.47 -15.68 21.63
CA GLN A 73 -13.45 -16.08 23.03
C GLN A 73 -12.33 -17.09 23.25
N VAL A 74 -11.40 -16.77 24.15
CA VAL A 74 -10.34 -17.70 24.56
C VAL A 74 -10.95 -18.79 25.45
N GLU A 75 -10.62 -20.05 25.15
CA GLU A 75 -11.04 -21.24 25.89
C GLU A 75 -9.78 -22.01 26.37
N ALA A 76 -9.94 -23.00 27.25
CA ALA A 76 -8.81 -23.76 27.81
C ALA A 76 -8.01 -24.54 26.75
N ASP A 77 -8.64 -24.93 25.64
CA ASP A 77 -8.08 -25.72 24.54
C ASP A 77 -8.04 -24.97 23.20
N GLY A 78 -8.04 -23.62 23.25
CA GLY A 78 -7.90 -22.77 22.07
C GLY A 78 -8.79 -21.53 22.10
N ALA A 79 -9.51 -21.28 21.02
CA ALA A 79 -10.45 -20.18 20.94
C ALA A 79 -11.68 -20.50 20.08
N ARG A 80 -12.79 -19.87 20.43
CA ARG A 80 -14.02 -19.87 19.66
C ARG A 80 -14.16 -18.54 18.92
N LEU A 81 -14.34 -18.62 17.62
CA LEU A 81 -14.61 -17.50 16.74
C LEU A 81 -16.10 -17.46 16.41
N SER A 82 -16.66 -16.25 16.36
CA SER A 82 -18.04 -16.02 15.94
C SER A 82 -18.13 -14.86 14.95
N GLY A 83 -19.08 -14.97 14.02
CA GLY A 83 -19.29 -14.03 12.95
C GLY A 83 -20.67 -14.20 12.32
N CYS A 84 -20.97 -13.41 11.30
CA CYS A 84 -22.25 -13.49 10.59
C CYS A 84 -22.47 -14.90 10.01
N GLY A 85 -23.32 -15.69 10.67
CA GLY A 85 -23.63 -17.07 10.28
C GLY A 85 -22.50 -18.09 10.52
N LEU A 86 -21.39 -17.70 11.16
CA LEU A 86 -20.21 -18.56 11.34
C LEU A 86 -19.85 -18.73 12.80
N ARG A 87 -19.59 -19.98 13.21
CA ARG A 87 -18.95 -20.33 14.48
C ARG A 87 -17.89 -21.39 14.22
N ILE A 88 -16.67 -21.11 14.64
CA ILE A 88 -15.53 -22.02 14.47
C ILE A 88 -14.80 -22.14 15.80
N LYS A 89 -14.35 -23.34 16.15
CA LYS A 89 -13.39 -23.56 17.23
C LYS A 89 -12.05 -23.95 16.61
N ALA A 90 -10.97 -23.37 17.12
CA ALA A 90 -9.61 -23.67 16.67
C ALA A 90 -8.68 -23.75 17.88
N SER A 91 -7.68 -24.63 17.82
CA SER A 91 -6.63 -24.74 18.85
C SER A 91 -5.71 -23.52 18.84
N THR A 92 -5.48 -22.93 17.67
CA THR A 92 -4.66 -21.73 17.48
C THR A 92 -5.39 -20.76 16.56
N VAL A 93 -5.38 -19.47 16.93
CA VAL A 93 -5.92 -18.38 16.11
C VAL A 93 -4.82 -17.35 15.87
N VAL A 94 -4.69 -16.91 14.62
CA VAL A 94 -3.83 -15.79 14.23
C VAL A 94 -4.72 -14.63 13.79
N ILE A 95 -4.58 -13.49 14.47
CA ILE A 95 -5.29 -12.26 14.10
C ILE A 95 -4.42 -11.52 13.07
N ALA A 96 -4.83 -11.56 11.80
CA ALA A 96 -4.16 -10.87 10.68
C ALA A 96 -5.14 -9.96 9.91
N ALA A 97 -5.97 -9.22 10.64
CA ALA A 97 -7.10 -8.44 10.09
C ALA A 97 -6.75 -6.98 9.75
N GLY A 98 -5.46 -6.65 9.59
CA GLY A 98 -5.00 -5.29 9.31
C GLY A 98 -5.51 -4.27 10.34
N ALA A 99 -6.00 -3.12 9.88
CA ALA A 99 -6.55 -2.07 10.72
C ALA A 99 -7.74 -2.50 11.61
N GLN A 100 -8.41 -3.61 11.30
CA GLN A 100 -9.52 -4.17 12.08
C GLN A 100 -9.06 -5.10 13.23
N SER A 101 -7.75 -5.32 13.39
CA SER A 101 -7.23 -6.30 14.36
C SER A 101 -7.48 -5.91 15.82
N ARG A 102 -7.56 -4.61 16.13
CA ARG A 102 -7.66 -4.10 17.50
C ARG A 102 -8.84 -4.69 18.27
N ALA A 103 -10.02 -4.75 17.64
CA ALA A 103 -11.24 -5.23 18.30
C ALA A 103 -11.15 -6.72 18.66
N LEU A 104 -10.52 -7.54 17.81
CA LEU A 104 -10.34 -8.97 18.07
C LEU A 104 -9.20 -9.22 19.08
N ALA A 105 -8.12 -8.46 19.01
CA ALA A 105 -7.00 -8.57 19.95
C ALA A 105 -7.45 -8.27 21.39
N MET A 106 -8.27 -7.21 21.57
CA MET A 106 -8.85 -6.87 22.88
C MET A 106 -9.70 -8.02 23.46
N GLN A 107 -10.45 -8.74 22.62
CA GLN A 107 -11.24 -9.90 23.05
C GLN A 107 -10.38 -11.11 23.42
N ALA A 108 -9.16 -11.20 22.87
CA ALA A 108 -8.14 -12.15 23.29
C ALA A 108 -7.38 -11.70 24.56
N GLY A 109 -7.70 -10.53 25.12
CA GLY A 109 -7.05 -9.96 26.30
C GLY A 109 -5.81 -9.11 26.00
N ASP A 110 -5.53 -8.80 24.73
CA ASP A 110 -4.36 -8.01 24.31
C ASP A 110 -4.75 -6.58 23.92
N SER A 111 -4.14 -5.60 24.59
CA SER A 111 -4.36 -4.18 24.33
C SER A 111 -3.26 -3.59 23.45
N ILE A 112 -3.49 -3.64 22.15
CA ILE A 112 -2.55 -3.13 21.15
C ILE A 112 -2.76 -1.64 20.85
N PRO A 113 -1.69 -0.83 20.77
CA PRO A 113 -1.76 0.57 20.33
C PRO A 113 -1.85 0.66 18.81
N LEU A 114 -2.98 0.22 18.24
CA LEU A 114 -3.25 0.24 16.81
C LEU A 114 -4.19 1.39 16.44
N GLU A 115 -3.75 2.27 15.54
CA GLU A 115 -4.54 3.30 14.89
C GLU A 115 -4.46 3.12 13.37
N THR A 116 -5.43 3.67 12.64
CA THR A 116 -5.50 3.54 11.17
C THR A 116 -4.95 4.79 10.49
N GLU A 117 -3.81 4.63 9.82
CA GLU A 117 -3.29 5.58 8.85
C GLU A 117 -3.95 5.32 7.49
N ARG A 118 -4.62 6.33 6.95
CA ARG A 118 -5.42 6.20 5.73
C ARG A 118 -4.72 6.88 4.56
N GLY A 119 -4.43 6.10 3.51
CA GLY A 119 -3.69 6.54 2.33
C GLY A 119 -4.59 6.69 1.10
N TYR A 120 -4.36 7.74 0.31
CA TYR A 120 -5.17 8.03 -0.87
C TYR A 120 -4.49 7.55 -2.15
N HIS A 121 -5.30 7.03 -3.06
CA HIS A 121 -4.83 6.44 -4.31
C HIS A 121 -5.65 6.95 -5.49
N LEU A 122 -4.93 7.32 -6.55
CA LEU A 122 -5.46 7.53 -7.90
C LEU A 122 -4.79 6.56 -8.86
N GLU A 123 -5.55 6.02 -9.81
CA GLU A 123 -4.99 5.21 -10.89
C GLU A 123 -5.37 5.80 -12.25
N PHE A 124 -4.37 5.96 -13.11
CA PHE A 124 -4.51 6.50 -14.46
C PHE A 124 -4.14 5.41 -15.47
N PRO A 125 -5.04 4.97 -16.35
CA PRO A 125 -4.71 4.04 -17.43
C PRO A 125 -3.62 4.61 -18.32
N THR A 126 -2.68 3.77 -18.76
CA THR A 126 -1.58 4.17 -19.63
C THR A 126 -1.37 3.11 -20.70
N GLU A 127 -1.27 3.52 -21.97
CA GLU A 127 -1.00 2.60 -23.08
C GLU A 127 0.42 2.01 -23.01
N ALA A 128 1.38 2.81 -22.56
CA ALA A 128 2.75 2.41 -22.26
C ALA A 128 3.18 2.97 -20.89
N PRO A 129 4.11 2.32 -20.18
CA PRO A 129 4.61 2.82 -18.90
C PRO A 129 5.18 4.23 -19.03
N LEU A 130 4.68 5.16 -18.21
CA LEU A 130 5.20 6.53 -18.14
C LEU A 130 6.50 6.62 -17.34
N LEU A 131 6.75 5.64 -16.47
CA LEU A 131 7.94 5.54 -15.63
C LEU A 131 8.48 4.11 -15.69
N ASN A 132 9.79 3.98 -15.52
CA ASN A 132 10.46 2.69 -15.46
C ASN A 132 10.54 2.14 -14.02
N ARG A 133 10.45 3.01 -13.01
CA ARG A 133 10.45 2.64 -11.59
C ARG A 133 9.59 3.58 -10.75
N PRO A 134 9.29 3.25 -9.49
CA PRO A 134 8.60 4.17 -8.58
C PRO A 134 9.40 5.46 -8.40
N VAL A 135 8.74 6.60 -8.55
CA VAL A 135 9.34 7.93 -8.37
C VAL A 135 8.57 8.69 -7.29
N CYS A 136 9.30 9.30 -6.36
CA CYS A 136 8.74 10.12 -5.29
C CYS A 136 9.22 11.57 -5.41
N PRO A 137 8.36 12.50 -5.86
CA PRO A 137 8.59 13.92 -5.64
C PRO A 137 8.42 14.22 -4.14
N VAL A 138 9.54 14.14 -3.41
CA VAL A 138 9.58 14.19 -1.94
C VAL A 138 8.84 15.42 -1.38
N ASP A 139 8.99 16.58 -2.01
CA ASP A 139 8.37 17.83 -1.57
C ASP A 139 6.84 17.83 -1.71
N LEU A 140 6.29 16.94 -2.54
CA LEU A 140 4.84 16.79 -2.73
C LEU A 140 4.24 15.61 -1.95
N GLY A 141 5.07 14.74 -1.38
CA GLY A 141 4.63 13.70 -0.43
C GLY A 141 3.78 12.56 -1.03
N PHE A 142 4.05 12.17 -2.28
CA PHE A 142 3.42 11.02 -2.93
C PHE A 142 4.40 10.23 -3.80
N TYR A 143 4.02 9.00 -4.14
CA TYR A 143 4.71 8.15 -5.09
C TYR A 143 3.91 8.01 -6.38
N MET A 144 4.62 8.05 -7.50
CA MET A 144 4.16 7.64 -8.83
C MET A 144 4.77 6.29 -9.12
N THR A 145 3.95 5.24 -9.11
CA THR A 145 4.40 3.86 -9.29
C THR A 145 3.85 3.30 -10.58
N PRO A 146 4.70 2.87 -11.54
CA PRO A 146 4.23 2.19 -12.73
C PRO A 146 3.66 0.82 -12.33
N MET A 147 2.42 0.56 -12.74
CA MET A 147 1.72 -0.70 -12.55
C MET A 147 1.43 -1.31 -13.91
N THR A 148 1.02 -2.58 -13.95
CA THR A 148 0.58 -3.20 -15.21
C THR A 148 -0.62 -2.43 -15.78
N GLY A 149 -0.42 -1.78 -16.93
CA GLY A 149 -1.42 -1.03 -17.69
C GLY A 149 -1.85 0.33 -17.12
N ARG A 150 -1.18 0.84 -16.08
CA ARG A 150 -1.59 2.09 -15.42
C ARG A 150 -0.46 2.72 -14.61
N LEU A 151 -0.57 4.02 -14.36
CA LEU A 151 0.21 4.73 -13.34
C LEU A 151 -0.62 4.81 -12.05
N ARG A 152 -0.08 4.32 -10.92
CA ARG A 152 -0.68 4.53 -9.61
C ARG A 152 -0.01 5.71 -8.92
N VAL A 153 -0.81 6.69 -8.50
CA VAL A 153 -0.38 7.82 -7.68
C VAL A 153 -0.92 7.62 -6.29
N ALA A 154 -0.03 7.45 -5.31
CA ALA A 154 -0.40 7.11 -3.95
C ALA A 154 0.37 7.97 -2.96
N GLY A 155 -0.31 8.51 -1.98
CA GLY A 155 0.31 9.35 -0.97
C GLY A 155 -0.72 10.18 -0.23
N THR A 156 -0.24 11.13 0.54
CA THR A 156 -1.03 11.93 1.49
C THR A 156 -1.77 11.03 2.49
N VAL A 157 -1.40 11.13 3.76
CA VAL A 157 -1.94 10.25 4.81
C VAL A 157 -2.70 11.05 5.86
N GLU A 158 -3.67 10.41 6.49
CA GLU A 158 -4.32 10.94 7.67
C GLU A 158 -4.61 9.87 8.71
N LEU A 159 -4.40 10.24 9.98
CA LEU A 159 -4.89 9.51 11.12
C LEU A 159 -6.34 9.94 11.34
N GLY A 160 -7.30 9.04 11.11
CA GLY A 160 -8.71 9.36 11.31
C GLY A 160 -9.61 8.17 11.61
N GLY A 161 -9.00 7.05 12.02
CA GLY A 161 -9.73 5.82 12.34
C GLY A 161 -10.45 5.21 11.14
N LEU A 162 -11.22 4.16 11.40
CA LEU A 162 -11.83 3.31 10.37
C LEU A 162 -13.09 3.91 9.72
N ALA A 163 -13.79 4.81 10.42
CA ALA A 163 -15.14 5.23 10.04
C ALA A 163 -15.22 6.62 9.38
N ALA A 164 -14.15 7.42 9.46
CA ALA A 164 -14.18 8.75 8.88
C ALA A 164 -14.27 8.68 7.34
N PRO A 165 -15.05 9.57 6.70
CA PRO A 165 -15.17 9.59 5.25
C PRO A 165 -13.84 9.97 4.59
N ALA A 166 -13.72 9.67 3.30
CA ALA A 166 -12.61 10.13 2.48
C ALA A 166 -12.63 11.66 2.34
N ASN A 167 -11.45 12.27 2.34
CA ASN A 167 -11.24 13.70 2.15
C ASN A 167 -10.93 13.99 0.68
N PRO A 168 -11.89 14.56 -0.09
CA PRO A 168 -11.71 14.78 -1.52
C PRO A 168 -10.57 15.77 -1.83
N ARG A 169 -10.20 16.63 -0.87
CA ARG A 169 -9.07 17.57 -1.06
C ARG A 169 -7.73 16.85 -1.18
N ARG A 170 -7.58 15.67 -0.59
CA ARG A 170 -6.36 14.85 -0.69
C ARG A 170 -6.22 14.19 -2.05
N LEU A 171 -7.31 13.67 -2.59
CA LEU A 171 -7.37 13.17 -3.98
C LEU A 171 -7.05 14.29 -4.97
N ALA A 172 -7.66 15.47 -4.80
CA ALA A 172 -7.36 16.63 -5.64
C ALA A 172 -5.89 17.09 -5.55
N LEU A 173 -5.26 16.96 -4.38
CA LEU A 173 -3.84 17.25 -4.20
C LEU A 173 -2.96 16.27 -5.00
N LEU A 174 -3.27 14.98 -4.96
CA LEU A 174 -2.56 13.96 -5.75
C LEU A 174 -2.71 14.20 -7.25
N ASP A 175 -3.93 14.48 -7.73
CA ASP A 175 -4.18 14.75 -9.16
C ASP A 175 -3.42 16.00 -9.63
N ARG A 176 -3.50 17.10 -8.88
CA ARG A 176 -2.71 18.31 -9.17
C ARG A 176 -1.20 18.04 -9.10
N GLY A 177 -0.76 17.20 -8.17
CA GLY A 177 0.64 16.84 -7.99
C GLY A 177 1.20 16.09 -9.19
N VAL A 178 0.53 15.00 -9.61
CA VAL A 178 1.00 14.19 -10.75
C VAL A 178 0.98 14.98 -12.06
N ARG A 179 0.00 15.89 -12.25
CA ARG A 179 -0.10 16.72 -13.46
C ARG A 179 1.04 17.71 -13.66
N GLN A 180 1.82 17.99 -12.62
CA GLN A 180 3.07 18.76 -12.77
C GLN A 180 4.14 17.98 -13.55
N PHE A 181 4.08 16.65 -13.54
CA PHE A 181 5.00 15.77 -14.26
C PHE A 181 4.38 15.27 -15.57
N PHE A 182 3.10 14.93 -15.54
CA PHE A 182 2.37 14.36 -16.68
C PHE A 182 1.09 15.16 -16.95
N PRO A 183 1.18 16.35 -17.57
CA PRO A 183 0.03 17.25 -17.74
C PRO A 183 -1.05 16.69 -18.68
N SER A 184 -0.67 15.78 -19.59
CA SER A 184 -1.55 15.14 -20.57
C SER A 184 -2.29 13.90 -20.04
N LEU A 185 -2.13 13.53 -18.76
CA LEU A 185 -2.90 12.43 -18.18
C LEU A 185 -4.39 12.67 -18.33
N GLY A 186 -5.12 11.61 -18.69
CA GLY A 186 -6.58 11.62 -18.70
C GLY A 186 -7.18 11.75 -17.29
N ARG A 187 -8.47 11.44 -17.18
CA ARG A 187 -9.11 11.29 -15.87
C ARG A 187 -8.64 10.00 -15.21
N PRO A 188 -8.54 9.96 -13.86
CA PRO A 188 -8.28 8.71 -13.17
C PRO A 188 -9.42 7.73 -13.44
N SER A 189 -9.09 6.45 -13.64
CA SER A 189 -10.07 5.37 -13.76
C SER A 189 -10.52 4.81 -12.41
N SER A 190 -9.76 5.11 -11.35
CA SER A 190 -10.05 4.65 -9.99
C SER A 190 -9.53 5.64 -8.97
N GLU A 191 -10.34 5.88 -7.93
CA GLU A 191 -10.00 6.66 -6.75
C GLU A 191 -10.42 5.86 -5.52
N TRP A 192 -9.52 5.67 -4.56
CA TRP A 192 -9.83 4.89 -3.36
C TRP A 192 -8.96 5.26 -2.17
N LEU A 193 -9.45 4.88 -0.99
CA LEU A 193 -8.81 5.06 0.30
C LEU A 193 -8.36 3.69 0.83
N GLY A 194 -7.06 3.57 1.13
CA GLY A 194 -6.47 2.42 1.79
C GLY A 194 -6.42 2.58 3.31
N PHE A 195 -6.43 1.46 4.02
CA PHE A 195 -6.34 1.33 5.48
C PHE A 195 -5.34 0.22 5.82
#